data_AF-A0A1E7GRN5-F1
#
_entry.id   AF-A0A1E7GRN5-F1
#
_cell.length_a   1.000
_cell.length_b   1.000
_cell.length_c   1.000
_cell.angle_alpha   90.00
_cell.angle_beta   90.00
_cell.angle_gamma   90.00
#
_symmetry.space_group_name_H-M   'P 1'
#
loop_
_entity.id
_entity.type
_entity.pdbx_description
1 polymer ?
#
loop_
_entity_poly.entity_id
_entity_poly.type
_entity_poly.pdbx_seq_one_letter_code
_entity_poly.pdbx_strand_id
1 'polypeptide(L)' 'MIEEAESILKSMGCRQLRVRLHHDGIARIEVAKADFTALFDVLETVSQKLKTLGFNYVTLDLEGYRRGSMDLGKPHT' A
#
# COMPACT_ATOMS: atom_id res chain seq x y z
N MET A 1 -5.61 -10.90 -6.31
CA MET A 1 -4.29 -10.34 -5.97
C MET A 1 -4.37 -8.97 -5.31
N ILE A 2 -4.73 -7.88 -6.01
CA ILE A 2 -4.73 -6.52 -5.42
C ILE A 2 -5.80 -6.38 -4.32
N GLU A 3 -7.07 -6.64 -4.65
CA GLU A 3 -8.18 -6.54 -3.68
C GLU A 3 -7.97 -7.42 -2.45
N GLU A 4 -7.41 -8.61 -2.66
CA GLU A 4 -7.08 -9.56 -1.59
C GLU A 4 -5.93 -9.06 -0.71
N ALA A 5 -4.87 -8.49 -1.30
CA ALA A 5 -3.80 -7.85 -0.55
C ALA A 5 -4.32 -6.66 0.28
N GLU A 6 -5.23 -5.86 -0.28
CA GLU A 6 -5.89 -4.78 0.46
C GLU A 6 -6.74 -5.31 1.62
N SER A 7 -7.46 -6.42 1.41
CA SER A 7 -8.26 -7.08 2.45
C SER A 7 -7.37 -7.58 3.60
N ILE A 8 -6.23 -8.21 3.29
CA ILE A 8 -5.25 -8.66 4.28
C ILE A 8 -4.75 -7.49 5.12
N LEU A 9 -4.32 -6.40 4.47
CA LEU A 9 -3.82 -5.21 5.17
C LEU A 9 -4.90 -4.56 6.05
N LYS A 10 -6.16 -4.52 5.58
CA LYS A 10 -7.30 -4.05 6.38
C LYS A 10 -7.53 -4.90 7.63
N SER A 11 -7.43 -6.21 7.49
CA SER A 11 -7.59 -7.14 8.61
C SER A 11 -6.49 -7.00 9.68
N MET A 12 -5.34 -6.41 9.30
CA MET A 12 -4.20 -6.16 10.18
C MET A 12 -4.16 -4.75 10.77
N GLY A 13 -5.22 -3.94 10.58
CA GLY A 13 -5.35 -2.64 11.23
C GLY A 13 -5.03 -1.42 10.34
N CYS A 14 -4.64 -1.62 9.08
CA CYS A 14 -4.51 -0.51 8.13
C CYS A 14 -5.89 -0.07 7.65
N ARG A 15 -6.31 1.16 7.96
CA ARG A 15 -7.68 1.63 7.63
C ARG A 15 -7.73 2.27 6.26
N GLN A 16 -6.80 3.19 6.01
CA GLN A 16 -6.74 3.92 4.76
C GLN A 16 -5.52 3.49 3.97
N LEU A 17 -5.75 2.69 2.93
CA LEU A 17 -4.68 2.06 2.17
C LEU A 17 -5.00 1.90 0.69
N ARG A 18 -3.96 1.64 -0.09
CA ARG A 18 -4.01 1.19 -1.48
C ARG A 18 -2.85 0.26 -1.78
N VAL A 19 -3.09 -0.80 -2.53
CA VAL A 19 -2.03 -1.63 -3.11
C VAL A 19 -1.93 -1.32 -4.60
N ARG A 20 -0.75 -0.88 -5.05
CA ARG A 20 -0.46 -0.68 -6.48
C ARG A 20 0.42 -1.79 -7.00
N LEU A 21 0.06 -2.33 -8.16
CA LEU A 21 0.91 -3.26 -8.90
C LEU A 21 1.75 -2.46 -9.92
N HIS A 22 3.07 -2.59 -9.83
CA HIS A 22 4.00 -2.12 -10.84
C HIS A 22 4.48 -3.28 -11.72
N HIS A 23 5.30 -2.96 -12.72
CA HIS A 23 6.02 -3.97 -13.49
C HIS A 23 6.83 -4.90 -12.58
N ASP A 24 7.19 -6.07 -13.12
CA ASP A 24 7.98 -7.09 -12.43
C ASP A 24 7.33 -7.66 -11.16
N GLY A 25 6.01 -7.51 -11.00
CA GLY A 25 5.27 -8.09 -9.89
C GLY A 25 5.51 -7.37 -8.55
N ILE A 26 5.86 -6.08 -8.57
CA ILE A 26 6.09 -5.29 -7.36
C ILE A 26 4.75 -4.78 -6.81
N ALA A 27 4.40 -5.19 -5.59
CA ALA A 27 3.37 -4.54 -4.79
C ALA A 27 3.95 -3.30 -4.09
N ARG A 28 3.40 -2.12 -4.37
CA ARG A 28 3.65 -0.91 -3.59
C ARG A 28 2.44 -0.61 -2.71
N ILE A 29 2.66 -0.71 -1.41
CA ILE A 29 1.69 -0.43 -0.36
C ILE A 29 1.72 1.06 -0.06
N GLU A 30 0.57 1.71 -0.12
CA GLU A 30 0.35 3.08 0.32
C GLU A 30 -0.61 3.02 1.52
N VAL A 31 -0.18 3.34 2.74
CA VAL A 31 -1.04 3.42 3.94
C VAL A 31 -0.99 4.82 4.54
N ALA A 32 -2.02 5.25 5.26
CA ALA A 32 -1.97 6.50 6.01
C ALA A 32 -0.79 6.50 6.99
N LYS A 33 -0.10 7.64 7.15
CA LYS A 33 1.06 7.74 8.07
C LYS A 33 0.71 7.36 9.51
N ALA A 34 -0.53 7.62 9.93
CA ALA A 34 -1.03 7.22 11.25
C ALA A 34 -1.11 5.70 11.45
N ASP A 35 -1.18 4.93 10.35
CA ASP A 35 -1.24 3.47 10.36
C ASP A 35 0.15 2.82 10.17
N PHE A 36 1.24 3.60 10.08
CA PHE A 36 2.60 3.06 9.88
C PHE A 36 3.01 2.14 11.02
N THR A 37 2.77 2.52 12.27
CA THR A 37 3.11 1.69 13.44
C THR A 37 2.41 0.33 13.37
N ALA A 38 1.11 0.32 13.05
CA ALA A 38 0.34 -0.92 12.91
C ALA A 38 0.88 -1.81 11.78
N LEU A 39 1.31 -1.22 10.66
CA LEU A 39 1.95 -1.95 9.57
C LEU A 39 3.32 -2.51 9.99
N PHE A 40 4.11 -1.75 10.75
CA PHE A 40 5.45 -2.16 11.20
C PHE A 40 5.42 -3.40 12.09
N ASP A 41 4.41 -3.52 12.95
CA ASP A 41 4.22 -4.68 13.83
C ASP A 41 3.96 -5.99 13.06
N VAL A 42 3.57 -5.93 11.79
CA VAL A 42 3.15 -7.09 10.98
C VAL A 42 3.90 -7.25 9.66
N LEU A 43 4.99 -6.51 9.43
CA LEU A 43 5.69 -6.46 8.14
C LEU A 43 6.07 -7.83 7.57
N GLU A 44 6.57 -8.72 8.42
CA GLU A 44 7.00 -10.05 7.97
C GLU A 44 5.80 -10.87 7.47
N THR A 45 4.70 -10.85 8.22
CA THR A 45 3.47 -11.56 7.84
C THR A 45 2.86 -10.98 6.57
N VAL A 46 2.85 -9.65 6.43
CA VAL A 46 2.42 -8.95 5.21
C VAL A 46 3.26 -9.38 4.02
N SER A 47 4.59 -9.34 4.14
CA SER A 47 5.51 -9.71 3.07
C SER A 47 5.28 -11.15 2.61
N GLN A 48 5.18 -12.09 3.55
CA GLN A 48 4.94 -13.50 3.26
C GLN A 48 3.61 -13.72 2.55
N LYS A 49 2.50 -13.20 3.11
CA LYS A 49 1.16 -13.39 2.53
C LYS A 49 1.04 -12.78 1.14
N LEU A 50 1.55 -11.56 0.93
CA LEU A 50 1.51 -10.93 -0.39
C LEU A 50 2.38 -11.70 -1.40
N LYS A 51 3.53 -12.24 -1.01
CA LYS A 51 4.30 -13.12 -1.89
C LYS A 51 3.55 -14.40 -2.26
N THR A 52 2.79 -14.99 -1.33
CA THR A 52 1.94 -16.16 -1.63
C THR A 52 0.82 -15.82 -2.62
N LEU A 53 0.37 -14.57 -2.67
CA LEU A 53 -0.60 -14.11 -3.67
C LEU A 53 0.02 -13.95 -5.08
N GLY A 54 1.34 -13.98 -5.21
CA GLY A 54 2.05 -13.88 -6.50
C GLY A 54 2.84 -12.59 -6.73
N PHE A 55 3.03 -11.75 -5.70
CA PHE A 55 3.94 -10.60 -5.81
C PHE A 55 5.39 -11.03 -5.64
N ASN A 56 6.29 -10.54 -6.49
CA ASN A 56 7.74 -10.81 -6.39
C ASN A 56 8.37 -9.98 -5.25
N TYR A 57 7.96 -8.71 -5.16
CA TYR A 57 8.45 -7.77 -4.17
C TYR A 57 7.29 -7.01 -3.52
N VAL A 58 7.46 -6.68 -2.24
CA VAL A 58 6.51 -5.89 -1.47
C VAL A 58 7.26 -4.68 -0.93
N THR A 59 6.75 -3.49 -1.20
CA THR A 59 7.38 -2.20 -0.88
C THR A 59 6.37 -1.30 -0.19
N LEU A 60 6.86 -0.37 0.63
CA LEU A 60 6.06 0.66 1.28
C LEU A 60 6.39 2.02 0.66
N ASP A 61 5.38 2.78 0.24
CA ASP A 61 5.53 4.18 -0.12
C ASP A 61 5.69 5.02 1.16
N LEU A 62 6.87 5.60 1.37
CA LEU A 62 7.19 6.39 2.55
C LEU A 62 6.46 7.75 2.58
N GLU A 63 5.96 8.23 1.44
CA GLU A 63 5.06 9.38 1.41
C GLU A 63 3.67 9.01 1.96
N GLY A 64 3.37 7.72 2.03
CA GLY A 64 2.10 7.17 2.51
C GLY A 64 0.95 7.37 1.53
N TYR A 65 -0.25 7.02 2.00
CA TYR A 65 -1.49 7.19 1.26
C TYR A 65 -1.80 8.68 1.07
N ARG A 66 -1.93 9.09 -0.19
CA ARG A 66 -2.38 10.42 -0.60
C ARG A 66 -3.70 10.28 -1.35
N ARG A 67 -4.73 11.03 -0.95
CA ARG A 67 -5.94 11.16 -1.77
C ARG A 67 -5.50 11.75 -3.10
N GLY A 68 -5.85 11.08 -4.21
CA GLY A 68 -5.43 11.53 -5.55
C GLY A 68 -5.80 13.00 -5.75
N SER A 69 -4.88 13.76 -6.36
CA SER A 69 -5.08 15.15 -6.75
C SER A 69 -6.26 15.26 -7.72
N MET A 70 -7.46 15.45 -7.20
CA MET A 70 -8.42 16.37 -7.80
C MET A 70 -8.24 17.70 -7.07
N ASP A 71 -7.81 18.70 -7.83
CA ASP A 71 -7.62 20.12 -7.49
C ASP A 71 -6.55 20.52 -6.46
N LEU A 72 -5.35 20.78 -6.98
CA LEU A 72 -4.71 22.09 -6.78
C LEU A 72 -4.20 22.56 -8.15
N GLY A 73 -4.86 23.60 -8.68
CA GLY A 73 -4.70 24.09 -10.04
C GLY A 73 -3.24 24.27 -10.46
N LYS A 74 -2.88 23.68 -11.59
CA LYS A 74 -1.72 24.15 -12.35
C LYS A 74 -2.07 25.57 -12.82
N PRO A 75 -1.29 26.62 -12.50
CA PRO A 75 -1.46 27.87 -13.21
C PRO A 75 -1.21 27.61 -14.70
N HIS A 76 -2.16 28.02 -15.54
CA HIS A 76 -1.87 28.22 -16.95
C HIS A 76 -0.79 29.30 -17.04
N THR A 77 0.41 28.91 -17.47
CA THR A 77 1.38 29.81 -18.09
C THR A 77 1.54 29.37 -19.53
#